data_AF-A0A1S1T1C0-F1
#
_entry.id   AF-A0A1S1T1C0-F1
#
_cell.length_a   1.000
_cell.length_b   1.000
_cell.length_c   1.000
_cell.angle_alpha   90.00
_cell.angle_beta   90.00
_cell.angle_gamma   90.00
#
_symmetry.space_group_name_H-M   'P 1'
#
loop_
_entity.id
_entity.type
_entity.pdbx_description
1 polymer ?
#
loop_
_entity_poly.entity_id
_entity_poly.type
_entity_poly.pdbx_seq_one_letter_code
_entity_poly.pdbx_strand_id
1 'polypeptide(L)'
;MERRGFRYTIAGESNPYWVLVEPILLRIWADGIAKTSSLSLQMANGLALIVNVIGFATGVILRLAAAGALIFAAYLLFPQTVEIALGSVLSVPYTVAAPASVASLWTYELLGYVIVVTSIVFVLGGSLSGFIGELLLYLLFAITHMVPLRLLAVGLRNENYWAQAIAKTSFMGMYLVQSVAVFPDEARAEWDRVFDLYSKSNTPQGREQLERLADEWSKRLGERGSAAMLR
;
A
#
# COMPACT_ATOMS: atom_id res chain seq x y z
N MET A 1 -7.38 -36.22 14.05
CA MET A 1 -6.70 -35.08 14.72
C MET A 1 -7.17 -33.82 14.03
N GLU A 2 -8.04 -33.05 14.68
CA GLU A 2 -8.43 -31.73 14.17
C GLU A 2 -7.18 -30.86 14.09
N ARG A 3 -6.77 -30.52 12.85
CA ARG A 3 -5.83 -29.43 12.64
C ARG A 3 -6.49 -28.20 13.25
N ARG A 4 -5.96 -27.68 14.37
CA ARG A 4 -6.25 -26.33 14.84
C ARG A 4 -5.63 -25.37 13.82
N GLY A 5 -6.24 -25.32 12.65
CA GLY A 5 -5.78 -24.60 11.48
C GLY A 5 -6.03 -23.12 11.67
N PHE A 6 -5.05 -22.33 11.22
CA PHE A 6 -5.09 -20.89 11.01
C PHE A 6 -6.52 -20.41 10.72
N ARG A 7 -7.19 -19.82 11.72
CA ARG A 7 -8.52 -19.26 11.56
C ARG A 7 -8.39 -17.75 11.30
N TYR A 8 -9.07 -17.34 10.22
CA TYR A 8 -9.39 -15.98 9.76
C TYR A 8 -8.33 -15.30 8.86
N THR A 9 -8.59 -15.29 7.55
CA THR A 9 -7.85 -14.62 6.46
C THR A 9 -8.80 -13.72 5.67
N ILE A 10 -8.44 -12.45 5.43
CA ILE A 10 -9.13 -11.53 4.49
C ILE A 10 -8.09 -10.72 3.67
N ALA A 11 -6.98 -11.36 3.29
CA ALA A 11 -6.09 -10.82 2.27
C ALA A 11 -5.52 -12.01 1.47
N GLY A 12 -5.81 -12.08 0.16
CA GLY A 12 -5.25 -13.09 -0.75
C GLY A 12 -6.17 -14.26 -1.15
N GLU A 13 -7.50 -14.08 -1.17
CA GLU A 13 -8.49 -15.16 -1.45
C GLU A 13 -8.32 -15.89 -2.81
N SER A 14 -7.57 -15.35 -3.77
CA SER A 14 -7.38 -16.00 -5.08
C SER A 14 -6.25 -17.04 -5.11
N ASN A 15 -5.29 -17.01 -4.18
CA ASN A 15 -4.20 -17.98 -4.11
C ASN A 15 -4.27 -18.81 -2.80
N PRO A 16 -4.65 -20.09 -2.85
CA PRO A 16 -4.77 -20.93 -1.65
C PRO A 16 -3.44 -21.08 -0.90
N TYR A 17 -2.29 -20.90 -1.57
CA TYR A 17 -0.97 -20.97 -0.94
C TYR A 17 -0.62 -19.72 -0.14
N TRP A 18 -1.24 -18.57 -0.43
CA TRP A 18 -1.05 -17.36 0.38
C TRP A 18 -1.59 -17.54 1.79
N VAL A 19 -2.72 -18.24 1.94
CA VAL A 19 -3.34 -18.57 3.24
C VAL A 19 -2.39 -19.37 4.14
N LEU A 20 -1.52 -20.19 3.55
CA LEU A 20 -0.51 -20.97 4.28
C LEU A 20 0.71 -20.13 4.67
N VAL A 21 1.12 -19.21 3.80
CA VAL A 21 2.37 -18.43 3.93
C VAL A 21 2.18 -17.18 4.78
N GLU A 22 1.06 -16.49 4.64
CA GLU A 22 0.79 -15.22 5.32
C GLU A 22 1.02 -15.30 6.85
N PRO A 23 0.50 -16.31 7.58
CA PRO A 23 0.72 -16.40 9.03
C PRO A 23 2.19 -16.60 9.40
N ILE A 24 2.94 -17.35 8.57
CA ILE A 24 4.37 -17.61 8.76
C ILE A 24 5.15 -16.31 8.57
N LEU A 25 4.89 -15.58 7.50
CA LEU A 25 5.51 -14.28 7.24
C LEU A 25 5.23 -13.30 8.37
N LEU A 26 3.96 -13.13 8.79
CA LEU A 26 3.61 -12.23 9.90
C LEU A 26 4.34 -12.61 11.20
N ARG A 27 4.62 -13.89 11.43
CA ARG A 27 5.35 -14.35 12.60
C ARG A 27 6.84 -14.04 12.52
N ILE A 28 7.46 -14.32 11.38
CA ILE A 28 8.87 -13.96 11.11
C ILE A 28 9.03 -12.45 11.26
N TRP A 29 8.09 -11.68 10.73
CA TRP A 29 8.05 -10.24 10.87
C TRP A 29 7.98 -9.79 12.32
N ALA A 30 7.07 -10.35 13.10
CA ALA A 30 6.92 -10.00 14.50
C ALA A 30 8.18 -10.33 15.33
N ASP A 31 8.82 -11.47 15.06
CA ASP A 31 10.09 -11.84 15.69
C ASP A 31 11.23 -10.91 15.21
N GLY A 32 11.23 -10.52 13.94
CA GLY A 32 12.17 -9.55 13.36
C GLY A 32 12.08 -8.17 14.02
N ILE A 33 10.87 -7.62 14.15
CA ILE A 33 10.63 -6.35 14.85
C ILE A 33 11.07 -6.41 16.31
N ALA A 34 10.80 -7.51 17.01
CA ALA A 34 11.19 -7.68 18.40
C ALA A 34 12.71 -7.64 18.58
N LYS A 35 13.47 -8.24 17.64
CA LYS A 35 14.94 -8.30 17.67
C LYS A 35 15.63 -7.07 17.08
N THR A 36 14.94 -6.27 16.27
CA THR A 36 15.51 -5.10 15.60
C THR A 36 15.61 -3.91 16.55
N SER A 37 16.73 -3.18 16.47
CA SER A 37 16.95 -1.97 17.27
C SER A 37 15.96 -0.87 16.89
N SER A 38 15.54 -0.04 17.85
CA SER A 38 14.62 1.08 17.57
C SER A 38 15.22 2.09 16.60
N LEU A 39 16.54 2.30 16.64
CA LEU A 39 17.24 3.17 15.70
C LEU A 39 17.13 2.65 14.26
N SER A 40 17.38 1.36 14.03
CA SER A 40 17.28 0.75 12.71
C SER A 40 15.85 0.83 12.15
N LEU A 41 14.83 0.62 12.99
CA LEU A 41 13.43 0.78 12.61
C LEU A 41 13.08 2.25 12.29
N GLN A 42 13.62 3.20 13.05
CA GLN A 42 13.48 4.63 12.76
C GLN A 42 14.12 5.03 11.44
N MET A 43 15.31 4.51 11.14
CA MET A 43 15.97 4.76 9.86
C MET A 43 15.17 4.16 8.69
N ALA A 44 14.68 2.93 8.83
CA ALA A 44 13.81 2.30 7.83
C ALA A 44 12.53 3.12 7.59
N ASN A 45 11.87 3.56 8.67
CA ASN A 45 10.68 4.41 8.61
C ASN A 45 10.96 5.75 7.94
N GLY A 46 12.09 6.39 8.25
CA GLY A 46 12.49 7.65 7.63
C GLY A 46 12.77 7.50 6.14
N LEU A 47 13.49 6.44 5.73
CA LEU A 47 13.73 6.15 4.33
C LEU A 47 12.42 5.83 3.59
N ALA A 48 11.55 5.01 4.17
CA ALA A 48 10.25 4.69 3.62
C ALA A 48 9.38 5.94 3.41
N LEU A 49 9.37 6.85 4.39
CA LEU A 49 8.69 8.14 4.27
C LEU A 49 9.23 8.96 3.10
N ILE A 50 10.55 9.08 2.97
CA ILE A 50 11.19 9.82 1.87
C ILE A 50 10.81 9.21 0.52
N VAL A 51 10.93 7.89 0.38
CA VAL A 51 10.57 7.17 -0.86
C VAL A 51 9.09 7.37 -1.20
N ASN A 52 8.20 7.32 -0.20
CA ASN A 52 6.77 7.54 -0.42
C ASN A 52 6.47 8.97 -0.88
N VAL A 53 7.08 9.98 -0.23
CA VAL A 53 6.92 11.39 -0.62
C VAL A 53 7.43 11.63 -2.04
N ILE A 54 8.60 11.08 -2.39
CA ILE A 54 9.17 11.19 -3.74
C ILE A 54 8.27 10.48 -4.76
N GLY A 55 7.80 9.27 -4.44
CA GLY A 55 6.91 8.50 -5.30
C GLY A 55 5.59 9.22 -5.57
N PHE A 56 4.97 9.78 -4.52
CA PHE A 56 3.76 10.58 -4.65
C PHE A 56 4.00 11.85 -5.48
N ALA A 57 5.05 12.61 -5.19
CA ALA A 57 5.40 13.82 -5.93
C ALA A 57 5.65 13.52 -7.42
N THR A 58 6.41 12.47 -7.70
CA THR A 58 6.67 12.01 -9.07
C THR A 58 5.38 11.61 -9.77
N GLY A 59 4.50 10.86 -9.09
CA GLY A 59 3.19 10.49 -9.63
C GLY A 59 2.29 11.68 -9.95
N VAL A 60 2.26 12.70 -9.08
CA VAL A 60 1.53 13.95 -9.31
C VAL A 60 2.10 14.69 -10.52
N ILE A 61 3.43 14.83 -10.62
CA ILE A 61 4.10 15.49 -11.75
C ILE A 61 3.75 14.78 -13.07
N LEU A 62 3.83 13.45 -13.12
CA LEU A 62 3.52 12.69 -14.31
C LEU A 62 2.05 12.82 -14.72
N ARG A 63 1.12 12.84 -13.76
CA ARG A 63 -0.31 13.04 -14.04
C ARG A 63 -0.63 14.46 -14.46
N LEU A 64 0.02 15.46 -13.88
CA LEU A 64 -0.07 16.85 -14.34
C LEU A 64 0.43 16.98 -15.78
N ALA A 65 1.57 16.38 -16.09
CA ALA A 65 2.11 16.36 -17.46
C ALA A 65 1.16 15.65 -18.43
N ALA A 66 0.58 14.51 -18.04
CA ALA A 66 -0.39 13.79 -18.85
C ALA A 66 -1.69 14.59 -19.06
N ALA A 67 -2.25 15.19 -18.01
CA ALA A 67 -3.44 16.04 -18.11
C ALA A 67 -3.16 17.25 -19.01
N GLY A 68 -2.02 17.91 -18.83
CA GLY A 68 -1.58 19.01 -19.68
C GLY A 68 -1.42 18.60 -21.14
N ALA A 69 -0.82 17.45 -21.41
CA ALA A 69 -0.67 16.92 -22.77
C ALA A 69 -2.03 16.59 -23.42
N LEU A 70 -2.98 16.04 -22.66
CA LEU A 70 -4.33 15.76 -23.13
C LEU A 70 -5.11 17.05 -23.44
N ILE A 71 -5.03 18.06 -22.55
CA ILE A 71 -5.65 19.38 -22.78
C ILE A 71 -5.01 20.04 -24.00
N PHE A 72 -3.69 19.97 -24.14
CA PHE A 72 -2.98 20.52 -25.30
C PHE A 72 -3.39 19.82 -26.60
N ALA A 73 -3.47 18.49 -26.61
CA ALA A 73 -3.96 17.74 -27.76
C ALA A 73 -5.41 18.10 -28.11
N ALA A 74 -6.28 18.26 -27.11
CA ALA A 74 -7.65 18.72 -27.31
C ALA A 74 -7.70 20.14 -27.90
N TYR A 75 -6.83 21.05 -27.43
CA TYR A 75 -6.71 22.40 -27.97
C TYR A 75 -6.24 22.41 -29.43
N LEU A 76 -5.28 21.54 -29.81
CA LEU A 76 -4.83 21.44 -31.20
C LEU A 76 -5.94 20.93 -32.14
N LEU A 77 -6.80 20.03 -31.66
CA LEU A 77 -7.91 19.49 -32.44
C LEU A 77 -9.14 20.41 -32.48
N PHE A 78 -9.43 21.10 -31.37
CA PHE A 78 -10.63 21.91 -31.18
C PHE A 78 -10.32 23.24 -30.46
N PRO A 79 -9.53 24.14 -31.07
CA PRO A 79 -8.98 25.32 -30.39
C PRO A 79 -10.06 26.25 -29.85
N GLN A 80 -11.07 26.57 -30.67
CA GLN A 80 -12.18 27.47 -30.28
C GLN A 80 -13.02 26.87 -29.14
N THR A 81 -13.31 25.57 -29.20
CA THR A 81 -14.12 24.87 -28.20
C THR A 81 -13.42 24.86 -26.84
N VAL A 82 -12.13 24.52 -26.82
CA VAL A 82 -11.36 24.44 -25.58
C VAL A 82 -11.08 25.82 -25.01
N GLU A 83 -10.82 26.82 -25.85
CA GLU A 83 -10.59 28.21 -25.42
C GLU A 83 -11.82 28.82 -24.75
N ILE A 84 -13.01 28.66 -25.35
CA ILE A 84 -14.26 29.17 -24.76
C ILE A 84 -14.61 28.36 -23.49
N ALA A 85 -14.45 27.03 -23.51
CA ALA A 85 -14.76 26.18 -22.36
C ALA A 85 -13.86 26.47 -21.14
N LEU A 86 -12.55 26.57 -21.33
CA LEU A 86 -11.63 26.89 -20.23
C LEU A 86 -11.68 28.37 -19.86
N GLY A 87 -11.80 29.27 -20.85
CA GLY A 87 -11.88 30.71 -20.63
C GLY A 87 -13.11 31.12 -19.82
N SER A 88 -14.27 30.51 -20.10
CA SER A 88 -15.51 30.75 -19.36
C SER A 88 -15.42 30.32 -17.89
N VAL A 89 -14.84 29.15 -17.60
CA VAL A 89 -14.73 28.63 -16.23
C VAL A 89 -13.63 29.32 -15.42
N LEU A 90 -12.51 29.69 -16.06
CA LEU A 90 -11.37 30.32 -15.40
C LEU A 90 -11.47 31.86 -15.38
N SER A 91 -12.55 32.43 -15.91
CA SER A 91 -12.70 33.89 -16.10
C SER A 91 -11.54 34.52 -16.90
N VAL A 92 -10.96 33.77 -17.83
CA VAL A 92 -9.83 34.24 -18.66
C VAL A 92 -10.38 34.82 -19.96
N PRO A 93 -9.94 36.01 -20.39
CA PRO A 93 -10.36 36.57 -21.66
C PRO A 93 -9.95 35.64 -22.81
N TYR A 94 -10.92 35.28 -23.64
CA TYR A 94 -10.72 34.48 -24.85
C TYR A 94 -10.79 35.38 -26.09
N THR A 95 -10.03 35.00 -27.12
CA THR A 95 -9.84 35.79 -28.35
C THR A 95 -10.92 35.53 -29.40
N VAL A 96 -11.71 34.47 -29.22
CA VAL A 96 -12.76 34.04 -30.14
C VAL A 96 -14.07 34.78 -29.84
N ALA A 97 -14.87 35.10 -30.86
CA ALA A 97 -16.18 35.71 -30.64
C ALA A 97 -17.07 34.80 -29.78
N ALA A 98 -17.74 35.38 -28.77
CA ALA A 98 -18.62 34.66 -27.88
C ALA A 98 -19.78 33.99 -28.66
N PRO A 99 -20.23 32.78 -28.25
CA PRO A 99 -21.36 32.12 -28.88
C PRO A 99 -22.61 33.00 -28.88
N ALA A 100 -23.33 33.04 -30.00
CA ALA A 100 -24.46 33.96 -30.21
C ALA A 100 -25.69 33.70 -29.31
N SER A 101 -25.73 32.60 -28.54
CA SER A 101 -26.87 32.27 -27.68
C SER A 101 -26.44 31.90 -26.25
N VAL A 102 -27.29 32.24 -25.28
CA VAL A 102 -27.13 31.81 -23.87
C VAL A 102 -27.12 30.29 -23.76
N ALA A 103 -27.93 29.60 -24.59
CA ALA A 103 -27.98 28.14 -24.67
C ALA A 103 -26.65 27.52 -25.15
N SER A 104 -25.88 28.22 -25.98
CA SER A 104 -24.54 27.76 -26.37
C SER A 104 -23.50 28.01 -25.28
N LEU A 105 -23.61 29.07 -24.48
CA LEU A 105 -22.61 29.44 -23.47
C LEU A 105 -22.55 28.44 -22.30
N TRP A 106 -23.70 28.04 -21.74
CA TRP A 106 -23.73 27.09 -20.61
C TRP A 106 -23.14 25.72 -20.98
N THR A 107 -23.21 25.32 -22.26
CA THR A 107 -22.63 24.06 -22.75
C THR A 107 -21.10 24.11 -22.68
N TYR A 108 -20.49 25.25 -23.04
CA TYR A 108 -19.05 25.45 -22.91
C TYR A 108 -18.61 25.56 -21.46
N GLU A 109 -19.38 26.24 -20.61
CA GLU A 109 -19.11 26.29 -19.17
C GLU A 109 -19.15 24.89 -18.55
N LEU A 110 -20.19 24.10 -18.86
CA LEU A 110 -20.30 22.71 -18.38
C LEU A 110 -19.12 21.86 -18.86
N LEU A 111 -18.74 21.98 -20.13
CA LEU A 111 -17.57 21.29 -20.67
C LEU A 111 -16.28 21.70 -19.95
N GLY A 112 -16.10 23.00 -19.69
CA GLY A 112 -14.96 23.51 -18.93
C GLY A 112 -14.91 22.94 -17.51
N TYR A 113 -16.05 22.89 -16.81
CA TYR A 113 -16.15 22.30 -15.48
C TYR A 113 -15.79 20.82 -15.51
N VAL A 114 -16.30 20.06 -16.49
CA VAL A 114 -15.96 18.65 -16.66
C VAL A 114 -14.47 18.48 -16.88
N ILE A 115 -13.83 19.29 -17.74
CA ILE A 115 -12.39 19.23 -17.99
C ILE A 115 -11.61 19.51 -16.70
N VAL A 116 -11.95 20.58 -15.97
CA VAL A 116 -11.25 20.98 -14.73
C VAL A 116 -11.43 19.93 -13.63
N VAL A 117 -12.66 19.54 -13.33
CA VAL A 117 -12.97 18.58 -12.26
C VAL A 117 -12.34 17.23 -12.58
N THR A 118 -12.48 16.73 -13.81
CA THR A 118 -11.88 15.44 -14.20
C THR A 118 -10.36 15.49 -14.13
N SER A 119 -9.75 16.61 -14.50
CA SER A 119 -8.29 16.80 -14.38
C SER A 119 -7.84 16.80 -12.91
N ILE A 120 -8.56 17.49 -12.02
CA ILE A 120 -8.27 17.50 -10.58
C ILE A 120 -8.43 16.09 -9.99
N VAL A 121 -9.52 15.41 -10.29
CA VAL A 121 -9.79 14.04 -9.83
C VAL A 121 -8.76 13.06 -10.38
N PHE A 122 -8.33 13.21 -11.63
CA PHE A 122 -7.29 12.39 -12.22
C PHE A 122 -5.93 12.60 -11.54
N VAL A 123 -5.54 13.85 -11.28
CA VAL A 123 -4.26 14.19 -10.67
C VAL A 123 -4.22 13.76 -9.20
N LEU A 124 -5.22 14.17 -8.42
CA LEU A 124 -5.23 14.04 -6.96
C LEU A 124 -5.96 12.80 -6.45
N GLY A 125 -7.06 12.41 -7.10
CA GLY A 125 -8.09 11.43 -6.70
C GLY A 125 -7.76 10.46 -5.55
N GLY A 126 -7.83 9.15 -5.82
CA GLY A 126 -7.63 8.12 -4.80
C GLY A 126 -6.24 8.15 -4.15
N SER A 127 -5.23 8.63 -4.88
CA SER A 127 -3.85 8.69 -4.41
C SER A 127 -3.62 9.64 -3.24
N LEU A 128 -4.34 10.77 -3.17
CA LEU A 128 -4.13 11.74 -2.10
C LEU A 128 -4.57 11.17 -0.75
N SER A 129 -5.74 10.52 -0.72
CA SER A 129 -6.25 9.89 0.51
C SER A 129 -5.34 8.77 1.01
N GLY A 130 -4.81 7.93 0.09
CA GLY A 130 -3.84 6.89 0.42
C GLY A 130 -2.53 7.47 0.95
N PHE A 131 -1.99 8.49 0.26
CA PHE A 131 -0.78 9.18 0.68
C PHE A 131 -0.90 9.81 2.07
N ILE A 132 -2.01 10.48 2.37
CA ILE A 132 -2.25 11.06 3.70
C ILE A 132 -2.30 9.96 4.77
N GLY A 133 -2.99 8.85 4.51
CA GLY A 133 -3.05 7.73 5.44
C GLY A 133 -1.67 7.15 5.76
N GLU A 134 -0.85 6.93 4.74
CA GLU A 134 0.52 6.44 4.90
C GLU A 134 1.42 7.46 5.61
N LEU A 135 1.33 8.74 5.25
CA LEU A 135 2.06 9.82 5.90
C LEU A 135 1.76 9.88 7.39
N LEU A 136 0.48 9.83 7.77
CA LEU A 136 0.07 9.80 9.18
C LEU A 136 0.61 8.57 9.91
N LEU A 137 0.66 7.41 9.26
CA LEU A 137 1.22 6.19 9.84
C LEU A 137 2.73 6.34 10.11
N TYR A 138 3.50 6.82 9.12
CA TYR A 138 4.94 7.05 9.28
C TYR A 138 5.24 8.09 10.37
N LEU A 139 4.45 9.16 10.44
CA LEU A 139 4.57 10.19 11.46
C LEU A 139 4.21 9.65 12.85
N LEU A 140 3.13 8.86 12.96
CA LEU A 140 2.75 8.20 14.20
C LEU A 140 3.91 7.33 14.71
N PHE A 141 4.49 6.51 13.85
CA PHE A 141 5.62 5.65 14.19
C PHE A 141 6.88 6.44 14.58
N ALA A 142 7.16 7.55 13.90
CA ALA A 142 8.27 8.42 14.24
C ALA A 142 8.11 9.06 15.63
N ILE A 143 6.96 9.69 15.89
CA ILE A 143 6.67 10.41 17.14
C ILE A 143 6.60 9.45 18.34
N THR A 144 6.03 8.26 18.11
CA THR A 144 5.88 7.24 19.17
C THR A 144 7.10 6.32 19.32
N HIS A 145 8.22 6.63 18.67
CA HIS A 145 9.44 5.80 18.73
C HIS A 145 9.19 4.31 18.41
N MET A 146 8.34 4.02 17.42
CA MET A 146 7.97 2.66 16.98
C MET A 146 7.21 1.83 18.03
N VAL A 147 6.73 2.43 19.12
CA VAL A 147 5.98 1.70 20.17
C VAL A 147 4.75 0.95 19.62
N PRO A 148 3.88 1.56 18.79
CA PRO A 148 2.72 0.86 18.22
C PRO A 148 3.13 -0.36 17.38
N LEU A 149 4.25 -0.25 16.65
CA LEU A 149 4.79 -1.33 15.84
C LEU A 149 5.27 -2.51 16.70
N ARG A 150 5.93 -2.21 17.83
CA ARG A 150 6.34 -3.24 18.79
C ARG A 150 5.14 -3.89 19.48
N LEU A 151 4.11 -3.12 19.82
CA LEU A 151 2.86 -3.66 20.36
C LEU A 151 2.14 -4.55 19.35
N LEU A 152 2.15 -4.16 18.07
CA LEU A 152 1.61 -4.98 16.99
C LEU A 152 2.37 -6.31 16.88
N ALA A 153 3.70 -6.28 16.90
CA ALA A 153 4.53 -7.49 16.88
C ALA A 153 4.25 -8.40 18.09
N VAL A 154 4.12 -7.84 19.30
CA VAL A 154 3.73 -8.62 20.49
C VAL A 154 2.33 -9.22 20.31
N GLY A 155 1.38 -8.45 19.81
CA GLY A 155 0.02 -8.91 19.52
C GLY A 155 -0.01 -10.05 18.50
N LEU A 156 0.77 -9.96 17.43
CA LEU A 156 0.92 -11.03 16.43
C LEU A 156 1.55 -12.29 17.04
N ARG A 157 2.53 -12.13 17.94
CA ARG A 157 3.14 -13.27 18.65
C ARG A 157 2.18 -13.97 19.60
N ASN A 158 1.19 -13.25 20.10
CA ASN A 158 0.14 -13.75 20.97
C ASN A 158 -1.15 -14.12 20.22
N GLU A 159 -1.12 -14.18 18.88
CA GLU A 159 -2.27 -14.52 18.04
C GLU A 159 -3.50 -13.61 18.27
N ASN A 160 -3.25 -12.34 18.60
CA ASN A 160 -4.30 -11.37 18.86
C ASN A 160 -5.04 -10.99 17.56
N TYR A 161 -6.36 -11.11 17.57
CA TYR A 161 -7.23 -10.79 16.43
C TYR A 161 -7.03 -9.37 15.90
N TRP A 162 -6.97 -8.37 16.79
CA TRP A 162 -6.81 -6.97 16.40
C TRP A 162 -5.45 -6.72 15.76
N ALA A 163 -4.39 -7.34 16.27
CA ALA A 163 -3.06 -7.21 15.70
C ALA A 163 -3.00 -7.81 14.28
N GLN A 164 -3.65 -8.95 14.07
CA GLN A 164 -3.77 -9.55 12.74
C GLN A 164 -4.60 -8.67 11.80
N ALA A 165 -5.75 -8.16 12.26
CA ALA A 165 -6.60 -7.26 11.46
C ALA A 165 -5.85 -6.00 11.02
N ILE A 166 -5.07 -5.38 11.92
CA ILE A 166 -4.26 -4.19 11.60
C ILE A 166 -3.14 -4.54 10.61
N ALA A 167 -2.40 -5.63 10.84
CA ALA A 167 -1.30 -6.05 9.98
C ALA A 167 -1.77 -6.39 8.54
N LYS A 168 -3.04 -6.79 8.38
CA LYS A 168 -3.68 -7.13 7.11
C LYS A 168 -4.20 -5.92 6.33
N THR A 169 -4.09 -4.71 6.86
CA THR A 169 -4.46 -3.50 6.11
C THR A 169 -3.47 -3.25 4.96
N SER A 170 -3.96 -2.65 3.86
CA SER A 170 -3.13 -2.31 2.70
C SER A 170 -1.93 -1.42 3.08
N PHE A 171 -2.13 -0.50 4.02
CA PHE A 171 -1.11 0.41 4.53
C PHE A 171 0.01 -0.32 5.28
N MET A 172 -0.35 -1.30 6.11
CA MET A 172 0.65 -2.10 6.84
C MET A 172 1.40 -3.03 5.88
N GLY A 173 0.75 -3.58 4.85
CA GLY A 173 1.39 -4.51 3.90
C GLY A 173 2.69 -3.98 3.30
N MET A 174 2.71 -2.74 2.81
CA MET A 174 3.95 -2.13 2.28
C MET A 174 5.00 -1.91 3.37
N TYR A 175 4.57 -1.44 4.55
CA TYR A 175 5.47 -1.21 5.67
C TYR A 175 6.13 -2.50 6.17
N LEU A 176 5.38 -3.60 6.22
CA LEU A 176 5.89 -4.93 6.62
C LEU A 176 7.10 -5.29 5.76
N VAL A 177 6.95 -5.21 4.43
CA VAL A 177 8.02 -5.55 3.47
C VAL A 177 9.22 -4.61 3.62
N GLN A 178 8.99 -3.30 3.72
CA GLN A 178 10.09 -2.33 3.85
C GLN A 178 10.92 -2.53 5.13
N SER A 179 10.26 -2.87 6.24
CA SER A 179 10.94 -3.09 7.52
C SER A 179 11.82 -4.35 7.55
N VAL A 180 11.60 -5.33 6.67
CA VAL A 180 12.42 -6.56 6.58
C VAL A 180 13.87 -6.24 6.22
N ALA A 181 14.10 -5.15 5.47
CA ALA A 181 15.45 -4.74 5.06
C ALA A 181 16.38 -4.43 6.23
N VAL A 182 15.83 -4.13 7.42
CA VAL A 182 16.60 -3.82 8.63
C VAL A 182 16.57 -4.93 9.69
N PHE A 183 15.99 -6.08 9.35
CA PHE A 183 15.98 -7.23 10.27
C PHE A 183 17.37 -7.86 10.42
N PRO A 184 17.61 -8.57 11.53
CA PRO A 184 18.77 -9.45 11.63
C PRO A 184 18.82 -10.46 10.48
N ASP A 185 20.03 -10.83 10.04
CA ASP A 185 20.25 -11.70 8.88
C ASP A 185 19.47 -13.02 8.95
N GLU A 186 19.37 -13.62 10.13
CA GLU A 186 18.59 -14.85 10.35
C GLU A 186 17.11 -14.68 9.99
N ALA A 187 16.47 -13.61 10.49
CA ALA A 187 15.05 -13.36 10.28
C ALA A 187 14.77 -12.94 8.84
N ARG A 188 15.68 -12.17 8.25
CA ARG A 188 15.61 -11.78 6.84
C ARG A 188 15.77 -12.99 5.91
N ALA A 189 16.74 -13.86 6.17
CA ALA A 189 16.94 -15.07 5.38
C ALA A 189 15.74 -16.03 5.47
N GLU A 190 15.13 -16.14 6.66
CA GLU A 190 13.91 -16.94 6.83
C GLU A 190 12.73 -16.32 6.07
N TRP A 191 12.55 -15.00 6.12
CA TRP A 191 11.55 -14.28 5.33
C TRP A 191 11.73 -14.51 3.82
N ASP A 192 12.95 -14.30 3.32
CA ASP A 192 13.28 -14.46 1.90
C ASP A 192 13.06 -15.91 1.43
N ARG A 193 13.42 -16.90 2.25
CA ARG A 193 13.16 -18.33 1.97
C ARG A 193 11.66 -18.60 1.81
N VAL A 194 10.84 -18.09 2.72
CA VAL A 194 9.38 -18.31 2.67
C VAL A 194 8.78 -17.62 1.44
N PHE A 195 9.23 -16.41 1.12
CA PHE A 195 8.75 -15.66 -0.03
C PHE A 195 9.17 -16.29 -1.37
N ASP A 196 10.39 -16.81 -1.47
CA ASP A 196 10.89 -17.54 -2.65
C ASP A 196 10.09 -18.84 -2.89
N LEU A 197 9.77 -19.58 -1.83
CA LEU A 197 8.91 -20.76 -1.93
C LEU A 197 7.49 -20.42 -2.38
N TYR A 198 6.92 -19.32 -1.89
CA TYR A 198 5.63 -18.83 -2.36
C TYR A 198 5.69 -18.48 -3.86
N SER A 199 6.76 -17.83 -4.31
CA SER A 199 6.99 -17.48 -5.72
C SER A 199 7.04 -18.71 -6.63
N LYS A 200 7.56 -19.83 -6.10
CA LYS A 200 7.68 -21.13 -6.79
C LYS A 200 6.48 -22.07 -6.61
N SER A 201 5.43 -21.62 -5.91
CA SER A 201 4.22 -22.41 -5.62
C SER A 201 3.41 -22.80 -6.86
N ASN A 202 3.72 -22.25 -8.04
CA ASN A 202 3.16 -22.71 -9.30
C ASN A 202 3.69 -24.09 -9.71
N THR A 203 4.87 -24.51 -9.24
CA THR A 203 5.49 -25.82 -9.55
C THR A 203 5.13 -26.89 -8.52
N PRO A 204 5.01 -28.18 -8.90
CA PRO A 204 4.75 -29.27 -7.95
C PRO A 204 5.78 -29.35 -6.82
N GLN A 205 7.06 -29.19 -7.15
CA GLN A 205 8.16 -29.23 -6.18
C GLN A 205 8.10 -28.05 -5.20
N GLY A 206 7.80 -26.84 -5.67
CA GLY A 206 7.64 -25.67 -4.81
C GLY A 206 6.46 -25.79 -3.84
N ARG A 207 5.34 -26.39 -4.29
CA ARG A 207 4.17 -26.66 -3.44
C ARG A 207 4.51 -27.62 -2.32
N GLU A 208 5.15 -28.74 -2.64
CA GLU A 208 5.53 -29.75 -1.64
C GLU A 208 6.49 -29.15 -0.60
N GLN A 209 7.44 -28.33 -1.02
CA GLN A 209 8.35 -27.64 -0.11
C GLN A 209 7.64 -26.61 0.78
N LEU A 210 6.62 -25.92 0.26
CA LEU A 210 5.83 -24.95 1.01
C LEU A 210 4.89 -25.62 2.02
N GLU A 211 4.30 -26.76 1.66
CA GLU A 211 3.51 -27.58 2.59
C GLU A 211 4.37 -28.16 3.71
N ARG A 212 5.56 -28.68 3.39
CA ARG A 212 6.54 -29.13 4.40
C ARG A 212 6.95 -27.99 5.33
N LEU A 213 7.20 -26.80 4.79
CA LEU A 213 7.52 -25.61 5.60
C LEU A 213 6.35 -25.24 6.53
N ALA A 214 5.10 -25.28 6.05
CA ALA A 214 3.93 -25.02 6.87
C ALA A 214 3.80 -26.04 8.01
N ASP A 215 4.06 -27.31 7.74
CA ASP A 215 4.08 -28.37 8.76
C ASP A 215 5.20 -28.16 9.81
N GLU A 216 6.40 -27.76 9.38
CA GLU A 216 7.50 -27.40 10.27
C GLU A 216 7.12 -26.25 11.22
N TRP A 217 6.51 -25.19 10.67
CA TRP A 217 6.04 -24.05 11.45
C TRP A 217 4.90 -24.41 12.40
N SER A 218 3.96 -25.26 11.96
CA SER A 218 2.89 -25.76 12.82
C SER A 218 3.43 -26.53 14.03
N LYS A 219 4.49 -27.34 13.84
CA LYS A 219 5.15 -28.06 14.95
C LYS A 219 5.85 -27.10 15.90
N ARG A 220 6.65 -26.16 15.39
CA ARG A 220 7.34 -25.13 16.18
C ARG A 220 6.38 -24.30 17.04
N LEU A 221 5.20 -23.98 16.49
CA LEU A 221 4.17 -23.23 17.20
C LEU A 221 3.51 -24.08 18.30
N GLY A 222 3.22 -25.36 18.02
CA GLY A 222 2.71 -26.30 19.01
C GLY A 222 3.64 -26.44 20.22
N GLU A 223 4.95 -26.57 19.98
CA GLU A 223 5.96 -26.70 21.05
C GLU A 223 6.11 -25.42 21.88
N ARG A 224 6.07 -24.24 21.25
CA ARG A 224 6.14 -22.94 21.96
C ARG A 224 4.86 -22.63 22.75
N GLY A 225 3.69 -23.03 22.25
CA GLY A 225 2.41 -22.90 22.96
C GLY A 225 2.36 -23.74 24.23
N SER A 226 2.88 -24.97 24.17
CA SER A 226 3.01 -25.83 25.36
C SER A 226 3.99 -25.29 26.40
N ALA A 227 5.09 -24.66 25.98
CA ALA A 227 6.04 -24.04 26.90
C ALA A 227 5.50 -22.77 27.60
N ALA A 228 4.59 -22.03 26.94
CA ALA A 228 3.97 -20.84 27.50
C ALA A 228 2.82 -21.14 28.48
N MET A 229 2.15 -22.30 28.38
CA MET A 229 1.15 -22.74 29.37
C MET A 229 1.75 -23.28 30.68
N LEU A 230 3.06 -23.56 30.70
CA LEU A 230 3.78 -24.10 31.86
C LEU A 230 4.50 -23.02 32.68
N ARG A 231 4.24 -21.73 32.41
CA ARG A 231 4.73 -20.57 33.18
C ARG A 231 3.55 -19.74 33.66
#